data_AF-D4H639-F1
#
_entry.id   AF-D4H639-F1
#
_cell.length_a   1.000
_cell.length_b   1.000
_cell.length_c   1.000
_cell.angle_alpha   90.00
_cell.angle_beta   90.00
_cell.angle_gamma   90.00
#
_symmetry.space_group_name_H-M   'P 1'
#
loop_
_entity.id
_entity.type
_entity.pdbx_description
1 polymer ?
#
loop_
_entity_poly.entity_id
_entity_poly.type
_entity_poly.pdbx_seq_one_letter_code
_entity_poly.pdbx_strand_id
1 'polypeptide(L)'
;MIEQQEYGVGDIFKIYDRGLQKDKFVVLSRFVFKAEHFVLLSFSTFERWTDRELTFKNEFEKTRLSKEEVLYLSGDEEMTYMGNINTIRWDLFDFINEKLSPVD
;
A
#
# COMPACT_ATOMS: atom_id res chain seq x y z
N MET A 1 -4.79 -25.30 -6.61
CA MET A 1 -5.66 -24.17 -6.23
C MET A 1 -4.77 -22.94 -6.24
N ILE A 2 -5.05 -21.97 -7.09
CA ILE A 2 -4.30 -20.70 -7.08
C ILE A 2 -4.90 -19.92 -5.92
N GLU A 3 -4.16 -19.72 -4.83
CA GLU A 3 -4.56 -18.77 -3.79
C GLU A 3 -4.77 -17.41 -4.47
N GLN A 4 -6.02 -16.93 -4.50
CA GLN A 4 -6.29 -15.55 -4.88
C GLN A 4 -5.71 -14.68 -3.78
N GLN A 5 -4.52 -14.14 -4.02
CA GLN A 5 -3.88 -13.22 -3.10
C GLN A 5 -4.69 -11.92 -3.09
N GLU A 6 -5.34 -11.66 -1.96
CA GLU A 6 -6.04 -10.42 -1.68
C GLU A 6 -5.15 -9.48 -0.88
N TYR A 7 -5.28 -8.18 -1.14
CA TYR A 7 -4.52 -7.13 -0.51
C TYR A 7 -5.44 -6.18 0.27
N GLY A 8 -5.04 -5.84 1.49
CA GLY A 8 -5.77 -4.96 2.39
C GLY A 8 -5.22 -3.55 2.45
N VAL A 9 -6.01 -2.63 3.01
CA VAL A 9 -5.56 -1.27 3.32
C VAL A 9 -4.32 -1.33 4.23
N GLY A 10 -3.32 -0.53 3.91
CA GLY A 10 -2.03 -0.51 4.59
C GLY A 10 -0.99 -1.46 3.99
N ASP A 11 -1.35 -2.30 3.02
CA ASP A 11 -0.38 -3.13 2.31
C ASP A 11 0.61 -2.24 1.55
N ILE A 12 1.89 -2.57 1.67
CA ILE A 12 3.01 -1.86 1.08
C ILE A 12 3.54 -2.68 -0.08
N PHE A 13 3.78 -1.99 -1.20
CA PHE A 13 4.34 -2.56 -2.40
C PHE A 13 5.60 -1.81 -2.80
N LYS A 14 6.58 -2.55 -3.32
CA LYS A 14 7.74 -2.00 -4.00
C LYS A 14 7.46 -1.97 -5.50
N ILE A 15 7.60 -0.79 -6.10
CA ILE A 15 7.43 -0.53 -7.53
C ILE A 15 8.67 0.19 -8.05
N TYR A 16 9.09 -0.11 -9.28
CA TYR A 16 10.22 0.56 -9.91
C TYR A 16 9.76 1.85 -10.61
N ASP A 17 10.18 3.00 -10.07
CA ASP A 17 9.96 4.30 -10.69
C ASP A 17 10.88 4.45 -11.91
N ARG A 18 10.33 4.31 -13.12
CA ARG A 18 11.09 4.44 -14.36
C ARG A 18 11.59 5.87 -14.61
N GLY A 19 10.88 6.89 -14.11
CA GLY A 19 11.26 8.29 -14.28
C GLY A 19 12.48 8.67 -13.42
N LEU A 20 12.55 8.12 -12.21
CA LEU A 20 13.66 8.34 -11.27
C LEU A 20 14.68 7.18 -11.22
N GLN A 21 14.47 6.15 -12.02
CA GLN A 21 15.26 4.92 -12.09
C GLN A 21 15.54 4.28 -10.73
N LYS A 22 14.53 4.20 -9.86
CA LYS A 22 14.70 3.70 -8.49
C LYS A 22 13.47 2.99 -7.95
N ASP A 23 13.72 2.07 -7.03
CA ASP A 23 12.64 1.45 -6.26
C ASP A 23 11.96 2.47 -5.35
N LYS A 24 10.63 2.43 -5.35
CA LYS A 24 9.75 3.22 -4.50
C LYS A 24 8.80 2.31 -3.75
N PHE A 25 8.45 2.74 -2.55
CA PHE A 25 7.40 2.10 -1.77
C PHE A 25 6.10 2.88 -1.91
N VAL A 26 5.01 2.16 -2.10
CA VAL A 26 3.66 2.70 -2.13
C VAL A 26 2.78 1.93 -1.16
N VAL A 27 1.74 2.57 -0.66
CA VAL A 27 0.80 1.97 0.29
C VAL A 27 -0.63 2.01 -0.26
N LEU A 28 -1.33 0.88 -0.16
CA LEU A 28 -2.74 0.77 -0.50
C LEU A 28 -3.58 1.53 0.53
N SER A 29 -4.28 2.56 0.05
CA SER A 29 -5.07 3.47 0.87
C SER A 29 -6.53 3.44 0.43
N ARG A 30 -7.43 3.62 1.41
CA ARG A 30 -8.88 3.66 1.21
C ARG A 30 -9.43 4.95 1.81
N PHE A 31 -10.25 5.64 1.03
CA PHE A 31 -10.99 6.83 1.45
C PHE A 31 -12.49 6.56 1.36
N VAL A 32 -13.21 6.80 2.46
CA VAL A 32 -14.65 6.57 2.56
C VAL A 32 -15.38 7.90 2.56
N PHE A 33 -16.14 8.18 1.50
CA PHE A 33 -17.00 9.37 1.43
C PHE A 33 -18.44 8.95 1.12
N LYS A 34 -18.90 9.21 -0.12
CA LYS A 34 -20.17 8.69 -0.67
C LYS A 34 -20.01 7.29 -1.30
N ALA A 35 -18.76 6.89 -1.52
CA ALA A 35 -18.33 5.62 -2.07
C ALA A 35 -16.97 5.26 -1.45
N GLU A 36 -16.51 4.05 -1.74
CA GLU A 36 -15.20 3.55 -1.37
C GLU A 36 -14.20 3.84 -2.47
N HIS A 37 -13.13 4.55 -2.15
CA HIS A 37 -12.11 4.96 -3.11
C HIS A 37 -10.78 4.33 -2.73
N PHE A 38 -10.22 3.51 -3.62
CA PHE A 38 -8.91 2.88 -3.43
C PHE A 38 -7.87 3.49 -4.35
N VAL A 39 -6.72 3.83 -3.77
CA VAL A 39 -5.55 4.38 -4.47
C VAL A 39 -4.26 3.87 -3.85
N LEU A 40 -3.16 4.00 -4.59
CA LEU A 40 -1.81 3.84 -4.06
C LEU A 40 -1.22 5.22 -3.76
N LEU A 41 -0.66 5.38 -2.57
CA LEU A 41 0.08 6.59 -2.18
C LEU A 41 1.57 6.29 -2.11
N SER A 42 2.42 7.23 -2.54
CA SER A 42 3.85 7.16 -2.28
C SER A 42 4.09 7.16 -0.78
N PHE A 43 4.84 6.18 -0.27
CA PHE A 43 5.14 6.10 1.17
C PHE A 43 5.98 7.29 1.66
N SER A 44 6.78 7.90 0.77
CA SER A 44 7.66 9.02 1.14
C SER A 44 6.97 10.38 1.16
N THR A 45 5.97 10.60 0.30
CA THR A 45 5.32 11.92 0.13
C THR A 45 3.84 11.92 0.51
N PHE A 46 3.23 10.75 0.67
CA PHE A 46 1.79 10.54 0.81
C PHE A 46 0.94 11.14 -0.32
N GLU A 47 1.57 11.48 -1.44
CA GLU A 47 0.89 11.86 -2.67
C GLU A 47 0.47 10.62 -3.44
N ARG A 48 -0.51 10.78 -4.34
CA ARG A 48 -0.94 9.69 -5.22
C ARG A 48 0.22 9.19 -6.08
N TRP A 49 0.38 7.88 -6.14
CA TRP A 49 1.35 7.23 -7.02
C TRP A 49 0.98 7.35 -8.50
N THR A 50 -0.31 7.15 -8.81
CA THR A 50 -0.88 7.40 -10.14
C THR A 50 -2.23 8.12 -10.04
N ASP A 51 -2.72 8.60 -11.18
CA ASP A 51 -4.07 9.14 -11.34
C ASP A 51 -5.16 8.05 -11.43
N ARG A 52 -4.81 6.77 -11.26
CA ARG A 52 -5.77 5.66 -11.24
C ARG A 52 -6.40 5.46 -9.87
N GLU A 53 -7.66 5.08 -9.89
CA GLU A 53 -8.51 4.93 -8.71
C GLU A 53 -9.56 3.85 -8.98
N LEU A 54 -9.87 3.04 -7.96
CA LEU A 54 -11.01 2.12 -8.01
C LEU A 54 -12.09 2.62 -7.05
N THR A 55 -13.30 2.82 -7.59
CA THR A 55 -14.44 3.30 -6.81
C THR A 55 -15.52 2.22 -6.72
N PHE A 56 -15.96 1.91 -5.51
CA PHE A 56 -17.04 0.97 -5.26
C PHE A 56 -18.18 1.66 -4.52
N LYS A 57 -19.42 1.45 -4.97
CA LYS A 57 -20.60 1.92 -4.21
C LYS A 57 -20.63 1.20 -2.86
N ASN A 58 -20.94 1.94 -1.81
CA ASN A 58 -20.83 1.49 -0.42
C ASN A 58 -21.97 0.51 0.00
N GLU A 59 -22.33 -0.42 -0.87
CA GLU A 59 -23.39 -1.41 -0.63
C GLU A 59 -22.83 -2.70 -0.01
N PHE A 60 -21.51 -2.93 -0.11
CA PHE A 60 -20.85 -4.18 0.32
C PHE A 60 -19.53 -3.97 1.08
N GLU A 61 -19.20 -2.73 1.50
CA GLU A 61 -17.99 -2.39 2.27
C GLU A 61 -16.72 -3.13 1.80
N LYS A 62 -16.37 -3.01 0.51
CA LYS A 62 -15.16 -3.66 0.00
C LYS A 62 -13.96 -3.15 0.79
N THR A 63 -13.20 -4.09 1.39
CA THR A 63 -12.06 -3.81 2.29
C THR A 63 -10.74 -4.30 1.72
N ARG A 64 -10.80 -5.12 0.65
CA ARG A 64 -9.65 -5.78 0.03
C ARG A 64 -9.73 -5.72 -1.48
N LEU A 65 -8.57 -5.69 -2.13
CA LEU A 65 -8.41 -5.69 -3.57
C LEU A 65 -7.71 -6.98 -4.05
N SER A 66 -8.03 -7.44 -5.25
CA SER A 66 -7.28 -8.50 -5.92
C SER A 66 -5.92 -7.99 -6.41
N LYS A 67 -5.04 -8.91 -6.80
CA LYS A 67 -3.76 -8.56 -7.43
C LYS A 67 -3.94 -7.71 -8.68
N GLU A 68 -4.91 -8.03 -9.52
CA GLU A 68 -5.20 -7.31 -10.76
C GLU A 68 -5.68 -5.89 -10.48
N GLU A 69 -6.50 -5.71 -9.44
CA GLU A 69 -6.96 -4.39 -8.99
C GLU A 69 -5.79 -3.53 -8.49
N VAL A 70 -4.86 -4.10 -7.72
CA VAL A 70 -3.68 -3.35 -7.24
C VAL A 70 -2.69 -3.07 -8.38
N LEU A 71 -2.47 -4.00 -9.31
CA LEU A 71 -1.66 -3.75 -10.53
C LEU A 71 -2.29 -2.67 -11.42
N TYR A 72 -3.61 -2.65 -11.52
CA TYR A 72 -4.29 -1.54 -12.18
C TYR A 72 -3.93 -0.22 -11.50
N LEU A 73 -4.01 -0.10 -10.17
CA LEU A 73 -3.64 1.12 -9.46
C LEU A 73 -2.15 1.49 -9.60
N SER A 74 -1.26 0.51 -9.68
CA SER A 74 0.20 0.72 -9.74
C SER A 74 0.66 1.36 -11.05
N GLY A 75 -0.05 1.11 -12.14
CA GLY A 75 0.42 1.55 -13.46
C GLY A 75 1.49 0.65 -14.08
N ASP A 76 1.85 -0.45 -13.42
CA ASP A 76 2.95 -1.33 -13.81
C ASP A 76 2.49 -2.78 -14.00
N GLU A 77 3.32 -3.57 -14.67
CA GLU A 77 3.05 -5.00 -14.93
C GLU A 77 3.43 -5.87 -13.73
N GLU A 78 4.38 -5.40 -12.92
CA GLU A 78 4.90 -6.11 -11.75
C GLU A 78 5.00 -5.20 -10.54
N MET A 79 4.83 -5.80 -9.37
CA MET A 79 5.05 -5.19 -8.07
C MET A 79 5.45 -6.27 -7.06
N THR A 80 6.24 -5.90 -6.07
CA THR A 80 6.61 -6.81 -4.97
C THR A 80 5.86 -6.43 -3.71
N TYR A 81 5.11 -7.35 -3.12
CA TYR A 81 4.48 -7.14 -1.82
C TYR A 81 5.55 -7.13 -0.72
N MET A 82 5.51 -6.12 0.17
CA MET A 82 6.52 -5.89 1.19
C MET A 82 6.01 -6.12 2.62
N GLY A 83 4.70 -6.27 2.80
CA GLY A 83 4.07 -6.38 4.12
C GLY A 83 2.94 -5.35 4.30
N ASN A 84 2.40 -5.25 5.51
CA ASN A 84 1.34 -4.30 5.85
C ASN A 84 1.84 -3.34 6.94
N ILE A 85 1.55 -2.05 6.80
CA ILE A 85 1.97 -1.00 7.73
C ILE A 85 1.47 -1.25 9.16
N ASN A 86 0.31 -1.88 9.33
CA ASN A 86 -0.25 -2.21 10.63
C ASN A 86 0.57 -3.29 11.35
N THR A 87 1.23 -4.17 10.59
CA THR A 87 2.12 -5.20 11.12
C THR A 87 3.50 -4.60 11.44
N ILE A 88 4.01 -3.74 10.57
CA ILE A 88 5.31 -3.06 10.71
C ILE A 88 5.34 -2.10 11.91
N ARG A 89 4.18 -1.68 12.43
CA ARG A 89 4.10 -0.82 13.62
C ARG A 89 4.87 -1.38 14.83
N TRP A 90 4.81 -2.69 15.05
CA TRP A 90 5.52 -3.32 16.16
C TRP A 90 7.03 -3.33 15.92
N ASP A 91 7.46 -3.75 14.73
CA ASP A 91 8.88 -3.75 14.35
C ASP A 91 9.48 -2.34 14.38
N LEU A 92 8.71 -1.32 13.97
CA LEU A 92 9.13 0.08 14.03
C LEU A 92 9.24 0.58 15.47
N PHE A 93 8.31 0.21 16.33
CA PHE A 93 8.36 0.56 17.75
C PHE A 93 9.60 -0.06 18.42
N ASP A 94 9.88 -1.33 18.14
CA ASP A 94 11.05 -2.04 18.64
C ASP A 94 12.34 -1.42 18.09
N PHE A 95 12.40 -1.11 16.80
CA PHE A 95 13.54 -0.42 16.19
C PHE A 95 13.79 0.95 16.80
N ILE A 96 12.74 1.76 16.99
CA ILE A 96 12.87 3.10 17.61
C ILE A 96 13.38 2.96 19.04
N ASN A 97 12.83 2.03 19.83
CA ASN A 97 13.30 1.79 21.19
C ASN A 97 14.76 1.32 21.19
N GLU A 98 15.17 0.44 20.30
CA GLU A 98 16.56 -0.02 20.19
C GLU A 98 17.53 1.15 19.88
N LYS A 99 17.12 2.08 19.02
CA LYS A 99 17.99 3.18 18.57
C LYS A 99 17.95 4.44 19.44
N LEU A 100 16.85 4.65 20.17
CA LEU A 100 16.64 5.88 20.97
C LEU A 100 16.63 5.63 22.47
N SER A 101 16.66 4.38 22.93
CA SER A 101 16.89 4.12 24.35
C SER A 101 18.32 4.53 24.70
N PRO A 102 18.54 5.25 25.82
CA PRO A 102 19.88 5.54 26.29
C PRO A 102 20.62 4.22 26.50
N VAL A 103 21.83 4.14 25.96
CA VAL A 103 22.78 3.09 26.35
C VAL A 103 23.20 3.46 27.79
N ASP A 104 22.72 2.70 28.77
CA ASP A 104 23.26 2.75 30.14
C ASP A 104 24.74 2.34 30.16
#